data_AF-A0AAD6ALZ7-F1
#
_entry.id   AF-A0AAD6ALZ7-F1
#
_cell.length_a   1.000
_cell.length_b   1.000
_cell.length_c   1.000
_cell.angle_alpha   90.00
_cell.angle_beta   90.00
_cell.angle_gamma   90.00
#
_symmetry.space_group_name_H-M   'P 1'
#
loop_
_entity.id
_entity.type
_entity.pdbx_description
1 polymer ?
#
loop_
_entity_poly.entity_id
_entity_poly.type
_entity_poly.pdbx_seq_one_letter_code
_entity_poly.pdbx_strand_id
1 'polypeptide(L)' 'EYPEIAAVTMRVLLPFPTTYLCESSFSALTSMKTNYRARMEVENDLCVCLSSTSPRMEKLCSERRAHISH' A
#
# COMPACT_ATOMS: atom_id res chain seq x y z
N GLU A 1 6.23 -30.68 -16.98
CA GLU A 1 5.56 -29.68 -16.11
C GLU A 1 4.69 -30.41 -15.10
N TYR A 2 4.63 -29.98 -13.83
CA TYR A 2 3.92 -30.68 -12.75
C TYR A 2 2.69 -29.89 -12.29
N PRO A 3 1.53 -30.06 -12.96
CA PRO A 3 0.36 -29.21 -12.74
C PRO A 3 -0.23 -29.35 -11.33
N GLU A 4 -0.17 -30.54 -10.73
CA GLU A 4 -0.69 -30.77 -9.37
C GLU A 4 0.13 -30.02 -8.31
N ILE A 5 1.46 -30.03 -8.46
CA ILE A 5 2.38 -29.31 -7.58
C ILE A 5 2.13 -27.81 -7.70
N ALA A 6 2.00 -27.29 -8.93
CA ALA A 6 1.68 -25.88 -9.15
C ALA A 6 0.34 -25.49 -8.51
N ALA A 7 -0.70 -26.33 -8.58
CA ALA A 7 -2.00 -26.06 -7.97
C ALA A 7 -1.97 -26.05 -6.43
N VAL A 8 -1.13 -26.88 -5.81
CA VAL A 8 -0.93 -26.88 -4.35
C VAL A 8 -0.10 -25.67 -3.93
N THR A 9 0.98 -25.40 -4.66
CA THR A 9 1.82 -24.22 -4.45
C THR A 9 1.02 -22.94 -4.58
N MET A 10 0.13 -22.80 -5.57
CA MET A 10 -0.78 -21.66 -5.67
C MET A 10 -1.75 -21.62 -4.48
N ARG A 11 -2.31 -22.74 -4.03
CA ARG A 11 -3.23 -22.74 -2.88
C ARG A 11 -2.57 -22.37 -1.55
N VAL A 12 -1.28 -22.67 -1.38
CA VAL A 12 -0.52 -22.33 -0.16
C VAL A 12 0.11 -20.95 -0.26
N LEU A 13 0.65 -20.63 -1.43
CA LEU A 13 1.25 -19.34 -1.68
C LEU A 13 0.19 -18.27 -1.86
N LEU A 14 -0.90 -18.41 -2.61
CA LEU A 14 -1.90 -17.32 -2.81
C LEU A 14 -2.44 -16.72 -1.51
N PRO A 15 -2.78 -17.50 -0.47
CA PRO A 15 -3.09 -16.94 0.84
C PRO A 15 -1.96 -16.10 1.38
N PHE A 16 -0.69 -16.49 1.24
CA PHE A 16 0.44 -15.81 1.89
C PHE A 16 0.65 -14.32 1.49
N PRO A 17 0.78 -13.92 0.21
CA PRO A 17 0.82 -12.53 -0.19
C PRO A 17 -0.54 -11.88 -0.04
N THR A 18 -1.67 -12.59 -0.15
CA THR A 18 -3.00 -11.96 0.02
C THR A 18 -3.32 -11.66 1.47
N THR A 19 -2.96 -12.53 2.43
CA THR A 19 -3.05 -12.30 3.88
C THR A 19 -2.02 -11.27 4.29
N TYR A 20 -0.77 -11.33 3.82
CA TYR A 20 0.21 -10.29 4.12
C TYR A 20 -0.22 -8.90 3.61
N LEU A 21 -0.76 -8.81 2.39
CA LEU A 21 -1.29 -7.56 1.85
C LEU A 21 -2.57 -7.13 2.59
N CYS A 22 -3.44 -8.07 2.99
CA CYS A 22 -4.63 -7.79 3.80
C CYS A 22 -4.26 -7.27 5.19
N GLU A 23 -3.32 -7.92 5.87
CA GLU A 23 -2.80 -7.50 7.18
C GLU A 23 -2.09 -6.15 7.10
N SER A 24 -1.26 -5.96 6.07
CA SER A 24 -0.54 -4.70 5.84
C SER A 24 -1.52 -3.56 5.54
N SER A 25 -2.55 -3.80 4.72
CA SER A 25 -3.60 -2.82 4.44
C SER A 25 -4.43 -2.49 5.67
N PHE A 26 -4.81 -3.49 6.47
CA PHE A 26 -5.57 -3.27 7.70
C PHE A 26 -4.74 -2.51 8.76
N SER A 27 -3.45 -2.81 8.86
CA SER A 27 -2.51 -2.11 9.73
C SER A 27 -2.32 -0.65 9.30
N ALA A 28 -2.11 -0.41 7.99
CA ALA A 28 -2.03 0.93 7.43
C ALA A 28 -3.31 1.73 7.69
N LEU A 29 -4.48 1.14 7.42
CA LEU A 29 -5.79 1.74 7.71
C LEU A 29 -5.95 2.09 9.19
N THR A 30 -5.54 1.19 10.08
CA THR A 30 -5.63 1.41 11.54
C THR A 30 -4.72 2.56 11.98
N SER A 31 -3.48 2.58 11.50
CA SER A 31 -2.51 3.65 11.76
C SER A 31 -2.97 5.00 11.20
N MET A 32 -3.60 5.00 10.03
CA MET A 32 -4.14 6.21 9.44
C MET A 32 -5.35 6.73 10.20
N LYS A 33 -6.25 5.85 10.62
CA LYS A 33 -7.45 6.20 11.40
C LYS A 33 -7.10 6.83 12.76
N THR A 34 -5.98 6.44 13.36
CA THR A 34 -5.51 6.99 14.65
C THR A 34 -4.74 8.30 14.47
N ASN A 35 -3.90 8.44 13.43
CA ASN A 35 -3.05 9.62 13.24
C ASN A 35 -3.70 10.73 12.37
N TYR A 36 -4.59 10.39 11.44
CA TYR A 36 -5.19 11.32 10.47
C TYR A 36 -6.69 11.55 10.69
N ARG A 37 -7.18 11.43 11.92
CA ARG A 37 -8.61 11.62 12.27
C ARG A 37 -9.22 12.96 11.81
N ALA A 38 -8.39 13.93 11.41
CA ALA A 38 -8.77 15.23 10.86
C ALA A 38 -8.79 15.32 9.32
N ARG A 39 -8.34 14.29 8.57
CA ARG A 39 -8.28 14.28 7.10
C ARG A 39 -9.29 13.27 6.54
N MET A 40 -10.13 13.72 5.62
CA MET A 40 -11.34 13.00 5.16
C MET A 40 -11.06 11.92 4.09
N GLU A 41 -9.83 11.79 3.59
CA GLU A 41 -9.53 10.98 2.40
C GLU A 41 -8.46 9.91 2.69
N VAL A 42 -8.90 8.77 3.23
CA VAL A 42 -8.05 7.63 3.64
C VAL A 42 -7.74 6.68 2.47
N GLU A 43 -8.59 6.66 1.44
CA GLU A 43 -8.47 5.73 0.31
C GLU A 43 -7.23 5.99 -0.56
N ASN A 44 -6.95 7.26 -0.89
CA ASN A 44 -5.80 7.63 -1.71
C ASN A 44 -4.47 7.25 -1.05
N ASP A 45 -4.34 7.55 0.23
CA ASP A 45 -3.14 7.24 1.01
C ASP A 45 -2.97 5.70 1.16
N LEU A 46 -4.06 4.95 1.33
CA LEU A 46 -4.00 3.48 1.34
C LEU A 46 -3.55 2.91 -0.01
N CYS A 47 -4.08 3.43 -1.12
CA CYS A 47 -3.65 3.03 -2.47
C CYS A 47 -2.15 3.25 -2.69
N VAL A 48 -1.60 4.37 -2.20
CA VAL A 48 -0.16 4.64 -2.26
C VAL A 48 0.62 3.65 -1.39
N CYS A 49 0.18 3.39 -0.16
CA CYS A 49 0.82 2.45 0.76
C CYS A 49 0.83 1.00 0.26
N LEU A 50 -0.21 0.58 -0.47
CA LEU A 50 -0.33 -0.76 -1.03
C LEU A 50 0.25 -0.88 -2.44
N SER A 51 0.62 0.25 -3.06
CA SER A 51 1.28 0.21 -4.36
C SER A 51 2.67 -0.41 -4.21
N SER A 52 2.95 -1.40 -5.05
CA SER A 52 4.29 -1.99 -5.20
C SER A 52 5.23 -1.09 -6.03
N THR A 53 4.75 0.09 -6.45
CA THR A 53 5.50 1.05 -7.24
C THR A 53 6.28 1.96 -6.31
N SER A 54 7.60 1.98 -6.44
CA SER A 54 8.44 2.88 -5.66
C SER A 54 8.06 4.34 -5.96
N PRO A 55 7.70 5.14 -4.94
CA PRO A 55 7.35 6.54 -5.15
C PRO A 55 8.57 7.28 -5.73
N ARG A 56 8.37 8.03 -6.81
CA ARG A 56 9.44 8.82 -7.45
C ARG A 56 9.72 10.09 -6.64
N MET A 57 10.22 9.89 -5.42
CA MET A 57 10.46 10.93 -4.42
C MET A 57 11.38 12.03 -4.96
N GLU A 58 12.39 11.68 -5.73
CA GLU A 58 13.33 12.65 -6.33
C GLU A 58 12.62 13.62 -7.27
N LYS A 59 11.73 13.11 -8.14
CA LYS A 59 10.92 13.94 -9.05
C LYS A 59 9.91 14.79 -8.28
N LEU A 60 9.25 14.21 -7.27
CA LEU A 60 8.31 14.94 -6.43
C LEU A 60 9.00 16.07 -5.66
N CYS A 61 10.21 15.85 -5.15
CA CYS A 61 10.99 16.85 -4.43
C CYS A 61 11.51 17.95 -5.36
N SER A 62 11.93 17.61 -6.60
CA SER A 62 12.38 18.62 -7.57
C SER A 62 11.24 19.48 -8.12
N GLU A 63 10.02 18.93 -8.21
CA GLU A 63 8.81 19.64 -8.66
C GLU A 63 8.06 20.33 -7.51
N ARG A 64 8.49 20.15 -6.26
CA ARG A 64 7.83 20.73 -5.09
C ARG A 64 8.01 22.25 -5.09
N ARG A 65 7.00 22.98 -5.57
CA ARG A 65 6.91 24.43 -5.37
C ARG A 65 6.53 24.70 -3.93
N ALA A 66 7.35 25.48 -3.21
CA ALA A 66 6.97 26.02 -1.92
C ALA A 66 5.75 26.92 -2.13
N HIS A 67 4.55 26.42 -1.82
CA HIS A 67 3.40 27.30 -1.69
C HIS A 67 3.60 28.04 -0.38
N ILE A 68 4.13 29.26 -0.47
CA ILE A 68 4.24 30.18 0.66
C ILE A 68 2.79 30.49 1.05
N SER A 69 2.29 29.77 2.04
CA SER A 69 1.01 30.10 2.67
C SER A 69 1.28 31.32 3.54
N HIS A 70 0.40 32.32 3.46
CA HIS A 70 0.44 33.53 4.28
C HIS A 70 0.06 33.24 5.74
#